data_AF-J9E7A8-F1
#
_entry.id   AF-J9E7A8-F1
#
_cell.length_a   1.000
_cell.length_b   1.000
_cell.length_c   1.000
_cell.angle_alpha   90.00
_cell.angle_beta   90.00
_cell.angle_gamma   90.00
#
_symmetry.space_group_name_H-M   'P 1'
#
loop_
_entity.id
_entity.type
_entity.pdbx_description
1 polymer ?
#
loop_
_entity_poly.entity_id
_entity_poly.type
_entity_poly.pdbx_seq_one_letter_code
_entity_poly.pdbx_strand_id
1 'polypeptide(L)'
;MAAETGIDADIWRFYLLYIRPETQDTSFSWDDFSLKVNTELLNNLGNFVNRALIFLSKYFDGVVPDMHLEEQDKALLAQVSSDLSDFDLCLSSVKLRDGIVKVLSISRHGNLYIQSTQPWVLIKGSENDRKRAGTVIGIVANLTYLIAVMLYPYMPSISAKIREHCGHPALALLPNTPIAFLKPGHKIGEPKPLFVKMEKSAIDDFKKDLVVPVNTELLNNLGNFVNRALIFLSKYFDGVVPDMHLEEQDKAL
;
A
#
# COMPACT_ATOMS: atom_id res chain seq x y z
N MET A 1 -7.48 -20.46 -2.34
CA MET A 1 -7.57 -19.28 -3.26
C MET A 1 -7.42 -17.97 -2.49
N ALA A 2 -7.15 -16.82 -3.14
CA ALA A 2 -6.86 -15.54 -2.44
C ALA A 2 -7.91 -15.12 -1.39
N ALA A 3 -9.18 -15.49 -1.59
CA ALA A 3 -10.27 -15.26 -0.62
C ALA A 3 -10.13 -16.03 0.70
N GLU A 4 -9.40 -17.15 0.71
CA GLU A 4 -9.18 -17.98 1.91
C GLU A 4 -8.08 -17.42 2.82
N THR A 5 -7.29 -16.46 2.34
CA THR A 5 -6.18 -15.87 3.12
C THR A 5 -6.65 -14.94 4.24
N GLY A 6 -7.91 -14.47 4.20
CA GLY A 6 -8.42 -13.47 5.13
C GLY A 6 -7.81 -12.07 4.97
N ILE A 7 -6.96 -11.86 3.96
CA ILE A 7 -6.34 -10.57 3.66
C ILE A 7 -7.38 -9.68 2.95
N ASP A 8 -7.54 -8.45 3.45
CA ASP A 8 -8.45 -7.45 2.87
C ASP A 8 -8.09 -7.16 1.40
N ALA A 9 -9.11 -7.06 0.54
CA ALA A 9 -8.96 -6.87 -0.90
C ALA A 9 -8.12 -5.63 -1.25
N ASP A 10 -8.19 -4.56 -0.47
CA ASP A 10 -7.40 -3.36 -0.70
C ASP A 10 -5.90 -3.58 -0.51
N ILE A 11 -5.50 -4.52 0.37
CA ILE A 11 -4.09 -4.87 0.57
C ILE A 11 -3.54 -5.58 -0.67
N TRP A 12 -4.35 -6.46 -1.28
CA TRP A 12 -4.02 -7.07 -2.58
C TRP A 12 -3.93 -6.02 -3.69
N ARG A 13 -4.92 -5.12 -3.79
CA ARG A 13 -4.93 -4.04 -4.79
C ARG A 13 -3.69 -3.17 -4.67
N PHE A 14 -3.35 -2.76 -3.45
CA PHE A 14 -2.15 -1.99 -3.18
C PHE A 14 -0.91 -2.68 -3.72
N TYR A 15 -0.64 -3.92 -3.30
CA TYR A 15 0.60 -4.57 -3.66
C TYR A 15 0.71 -4.81 -5.17
N LEU A 16 -0.35 -5.32 -5.79
CA LEU A 16 -0.36 -5.59 -7.23
C LEU A 16 -0.20 -4.31 -8.06
N LEU A 17 -0.73 -3.17 -7.60
CA LEU A 17 -0.49 -1.87 -8.24
C LEU A 17 0.92 -1.34 -7.97
N TYR A 18 1.47 -1.59 -6.79
CA TYR A 18 2.82 -1.19 -6.40
C TYR A 18 3.91 -1.93 -7.19
N ILE A 19 3.68 -3.20 -7.54
CA ILE A 19 4.56 -4.00 -8.40
C ILE A 19 4.04 -4.14 -9.83
N ARG A 20 3.13 -3.27 -10.28
CA ARG A 20 2.50 -3.39 -11.60
C ARG A 20 3.57 -3.43 -12.70
N PRO A 21 3.54 -4.44 -13.60
CA PRO A 21 4.46 -4.52 -14.72
C PRO A 21 4.06 -3.49 -15.79
N GLU A 22 4.73 -2.33 -15.80
CA GLU A 22 4.46 -1.26 -16.78
C GLU A 22 5.50 -1.24 -17.92
N THR A 23 6.78 -1.49 -17.61
CA THR A 23 7.88 -1.46 -18.58
C THR A 23 8.59 -2.80 -18.72
N GLN A 24 8.52 -3.64 -17.69
CA GLN A 24 9.18 -4.93 -17.61
C GLN A 24 8.34 -5.87 -16.73
N ASP A 25 8.58 -7.16 -16.88
CA ASP A 25 7.91 -8.18 -16.08
C ASP A 25 8.24 -8.03 -14.60
N THR A 26 7.25 -8.37 -13.77
CA THR A 26 7.38 -8.42 -12.31
C THR A 26 6.89 -9.77 -11.82
N SER A 27 7.48 -10.26 -10.73
CA SER A 27 7.07 -11.49 -10.07
C SER A 27 6.52 -11.17 -8.68
N PHE A 28 5.44 -11.86 -8.31
CA PHE A 28 4.90 -11.78 -6.97
C PHE A 28 5.84 -12.51 -5.99
N SER A 29 6.09 -11.90 -4.83
CA SER A 29 6.80 -12.53 -3.73
C SER A 29 6.04 -12.31 -2.43
N TRP A 30 5.76 -13.38 -1.70
CA TRP A 30 5.13 -13.32 -0.38
C TRP A 30 5.96 -12.52 0.63
N ASP A 31 7.29 -12.64 0.56
CA ASP A 31 8.18 -11.89 1.45
C ASP A 31 8.13 -10.40 1.15
N ASP A 32 8.19 -10.02 -0.13
CA ASP A 32 8.07 -8.62 -0.54
C ASP A 32 6.66 -8.06 -0.29
N PHE A 33 5.60 -8.86 -0.50
CA PHE A 33 4.23 -8.52 -0.12
C PHE A 33 4.16 -8.12 1.36
N SER A 34 4.61 -9.01 2.25
CA SER A 34 4.58 -8.74 3.69
C SER A 34 5.44 -7.54 4.08
N LEU A 35 6.60 -7.38 3.44
CA LEU A 35 7.50 -6.26 3.65
C LEU A 35 6.84 -4.94 3.27
N LYS A 36 6.22 -4.84 2.09
CA LYS A 36 5.57 -3.63 1.60
C LYS A 36 4.33 -3.28 2.39
N VAL A 37 3.52 -4.27 2.79
CA VAL A 37 2.39 -4.01 3.71
C VAL A 37 2.89 -3.45 5.05
N ASN A 38 3.93 -4.06 5.64
CA ASN A 38 4.43 -3.60 6.94
C ASN A 38 5.14 -2.23 6.85
N THR A 39 5.92 -1.99 5.79
CA THR A 39 6.73 -0.76 5.67
C THR A 39 5.96 0.40 5.08
N GLU A 40 5.23 0.22 3.98
CA GLU A 40 4.54 1.30 3.26
C GLU A 40 3.14 1.55 3.83
N LEU A 41 2.38 0.49 4.13
CA LEU A 41 1.03 0.66 4.66
C LEU A 41 1.07 0.88 6.17
N LEU A 42 1.59 -0.06 6.95
CA LEU A 42 1.52 0.04 8.41
C LEU A 42 2.43 1.17 8.97
N ASN A 43 3.73 1.13 8.67
CA ASN A 43 4.70 2.03 9.30
C ASN A 43 4.73 3.45 8.70
N ASN A 44 4.29 3.62 7.45
CA ASN A 44 4.25 4.92 6.79
C ASN A 44 2.82 5.50 6.77
N LEU A 45 1.96 5.01 5.87
CA LEU A 45 0.62 5.57 5.66
C LEU A 45 -0.26 5.48 6.92
N GLY A 46 -0.38 4.29 7.49
CA GLY A 46 -1.19 4.00 8.67
C GLY A 46 -0.70 4.75 9.89
N ASN A 47 0.61 4.75 10.13
CA ASN A 47 1.22 5.52 11.22
C ASN A 47 0.94 7.02 11.09
N PHE A 48 1.05 7.58 9.89
CA PHE A 48 0.76 9.00 9.63
C PHE A 48 -0.70 9.34 9.99
N VAL A 49 -1.66 8.62 9.36
CA VAL A 49 -3.09 8.85 9.56
C VAL A 49 -3.46 8.70 11.05
N ASN A 50 -2.94 7.64 11.68
CA ASN A 50 -3.22 7.37 13.09
C ASN A 50 -2.70 8.49 14.00
N ARG A 51 -1.44 8.92 13.83
CA ARG A 51 -0.86 10.01 14.64
C ARG A 51 -1.61 11.32 14.43
N ALA A 52 -1.92 11.69 13.19
CA ALA A 52 -2.62 12.93 12.86
C ALA A 52 -3.97 13.01 13.59
N LEU A 53 -4.79 11.97 13.46
CA LEU A 53 -6.14 11.97 14.01
C LEU A 53 -6.17 11.68 15.52
N ILE A 54 -5.28 10.84 16.06
CA ILE A 54 -5.16 10.64 17.52
C ILE A 54 -4.73 11.94 18.20
N PHE A 55 -3.77 12.67 17.66
CA PHE A 55 -3.35 13.94 18.26
C PHE A 55 -4.48 14.97 18.25
N LEU A 56 -5.22 15.06 17.14
CA LEU A 56 -6.38 15.92 17.06
C LEU A 56 -7.45 15.52 18.10
N SER A 57 -7.78 14.23 18.17
CA SER A 57 -8.73 13.69 19.16
C SER A 57 -8.30 13.94 20.59
N LYS A 58 -7.01 13.77 20.90
CA LYS A 58 -6.47 13.79 22.26
C LYS A 58 -6.26 15.21 22.79
N TYR A 59 -5.81 16.13 21.94
CA TYR A 59 -5.35 17.45 22.38
C TYR A 59 -6.34 18.58 22.09
N PHE A 60 -7.27 18.37 21.16
CA PHE A 60 -8.26 19.36 20.73
C PHE A 60 -9.67 18.75 20.69
N ASP A 61 -9.92 17.70 21.47
CA ASP A 61 -11.20 17.00 21.53
C ASP A 61 -11.74 16.58 20.16
N GLY A 62 -10.88 16.30 19.18
CA GLY A 62 -11.29 15.94 17.83
C GLY A 62 -11.86 17.10 17.01
N VAL A 63 -11.69 18.34 17.45
CA VAL A 63 -12.13 19.54 16.73
C VAL A 63 -10.92 20.21 16.10
N VAL A 64 -10.96 20.42 14.78
CA VAL A 64 -9.86 21.07 14.05
C VAL A 64 -9.65 22.49 14.59
N PRO A 65 -8.45 22.83 15.10
CA PRO A 65 -8.17 24.17 15.60
C PRO A 65 -7.90 25.16 14.47
N ASP A 66 -7.81 26.45 14.82
CA ASP A 66 -7.32 27.47 13.90
C ASP A 66 -5.86 27.18 13.49
N MET A 67 -5.55 27.48 12.22
CA MET A 67 -4.24 27.24 11.64
C MET A 67 -3.61 28.56 11.21
N HIS A 68 -2.47 28.88 11.82
CA HIS A 68 -1.65 30.03 11.47
C HIS A 68 -0.32 29.55 10.87
N LEU A 69 -0.24 29.54 9.54
CA LEU A 69 0.87 28.95 8.80
C LEU A 69 2.18 29.73 8.96
N GLU A 70 3.25 29.00 9.26
CA GLU A 70 4.63 29.48 9.25
C GLU A 70 5.35 29.05 7.97
N GLU A 71 6.58 29.54 7.74
CA GLU A 71 7.38 29.19 6.55
C GLU A 71 7.64 27.69 6.40
N GLN A 72 7.89 26.98 7.51
CA GLN A 72 8.04 25.52 7.49
C GLN A 72 6.76 24.79 7.03
N ASP A 73 5.58 25.35 7.31
CA ASP A 73 4.29 24.79 6.91
C ASP A 73 4.06 25.00 5.41
N LYS A 74 4.39 26.19 4.93
CA LYS A 74 4.34 26.51 3.49
C LYS A 74 5.30 25.64 2.69
N ALA A 75 6.49 25.37 3.21
CA ALA A 75 7.46 24.47 2.60
C ALA A 75 6.91 23.03 2.47
N LEU A 76 6.28 22.50 3.53
CA LEU A 76 5.58 21.22 3.46
C LEU A 76 4.46 21.24 2.40
N LEU A 77 3.60 22.26 2.43
CA LEU A 77 2.48 22.36 1.50
C LEU A 77 2.94 22.48 0.04
N ALA A 78 4.10 23.12 -0.21
CA ALA A 78 4.72 23.16 -1.53
C ALA A 78 5.19 21.77 -1.99
N GLN A 79 5.80 20.98 -1.11
CA GLN A 79 6.17 19.58 -1.41
C GLN A 79 4.95 18.73 -1.72
N VAL A 80 3.90 18.82 -0.90
CA VAL A 80 2.64 18.13 -1.13
C VAL A 80 1.98 18.57 -2.44
N SER A 81 2.06 19.86 -2.78
CA SER A 81 1.55 20.36 -4.07
C SER A 81 2.30 19.78 -5.26
N SER A 82 3.62 19.58 -5.15
CA SER A 82 4.40 18.91 -6.18
C SER A 82 3.99 17.45 -6.34
N ASP A 83 3.87 16.71 -5.23
CA ASP A 83 3.43 15.30 -5.26
C ASP A 83 2.00 15.14 -5.80
N LEU A 84 1.11 16.10 -5.49
CA LEU A 84 -0.25 16.13 -5.99
C LEU A 84 -0.31 16.37 -7.51
N SER A 85 0.50 17.31 -8.01
CA SER A 85 0.61 17.55 -9.45
C SER A 85 1.21 16.34 -10.18
N ASP A 86 2.25 15.73 -9.62
CA ASP A 86 2.87 14.52 -10.17
C ASP A 86 1.89 13.35 -10.19
N PHE A 87 1.09 13.20 -9.14
CA PHE A 87 0.04 12.18 -9.05
C PHE A 87 -0.99 12.32 -10.17
N ASP A 88 -1.50 13.54 -10.39
CA ASP A 88 -2.46 13.81 -11.46
C ASP A 88 -1.89 13.49 -12.85
N LEU A 89 -0.64 13.88 -13.11
CA LEU A 89 0.08 13.53 -14.34
C LEU A 89 0.26 12.03 -14.51
N CYS A 90 0.60 11.31 -13.43
CA CYS A 90 0.75 9.86 -13.45
C CYS A 90 -0.57 9.17 -13.82
N LEU A 91 -1.69 9.54 -13.18
CA LEU A 91 -3.00 8.95 -13.45
C LEU A 91 -3.49 9.28 -14.85
N SER A 92 -3.32 10.53 -15.30
CA SER A 92 -3.67 10.96 -16.66
C SER A 92 -2.85 10.22 -17.73
N SER A 93 -1.65 9.77 -17.37
CA SER A 93 -0.76 8.97 -18.23
C SER A 93 -0.83 7.46 -17.98
N VAL A 94 -1.76 6.99 -17.14
CA VAL A 94 -1.95 5.57 -16.77
C VAL A 94 -0.69 4.93 -16.14
N LYS A 95 0.16 5.74 -15.49
CA LYS A 95 1.32 5.32 -14.69
C LYS A 95 0.90 5.04 -13.26
N LEU A 96 0.15 3.96 -13.06
CA LEU A 96 -0.49 3.65 -11.78
C LEU A 96 0.55 3.33 -10.69
N ARG A 97 1.65 2.68 -11.07
CA ARG A 97 2.77 2.37 -10.15
C ARG A 97 3.39 3.65 -9.59
N ASP A 98 3.69 4.62 -10.45
CA ASP A 98 4.27 5.89 -10.03
C ASP A 98 3.27 6.72 -9.22
N GLY A 99 1.99 6.68 -9.57
CA GLY A 99 0.93 7.38 -8.85
C GLY A 99 0.80 6.95 -7.38
N ILE A 100 0.79 5.64 -7.07
CA ILE A 100 0.69 5.21 -5.65
C ILE A 100 1.90 5.63 -4.83
N VAL A 101 3.08 5.71 -5.45
CA VAL A 101 4.30 6.20 -4.78
C VAL A 101 4.15 7.65 -4.35
N LYS A 102 3.45 8.50 -5.12
CA LYS A 102 3.16 9.90 -4.76
C LYS A 102 2.22 10.00 -3.56
N VAL A 103 1.20 9.15 -3.47
CA VAL A 103 0.33 9.07 -2.27
C VAL A 103 1.15 8.73 -1.03
N LEU A 104 2.01 7.71 -1.12
CA LEU A 104 2.90 7.29 -0.03
C LEU A 104 3.97 8.34 0.31
N SER A 105 4.37 9.18 -0.66
CA SER A 105 5.32 10.28 -0.45
C SER A 105 4.72 11.35 0.47
N ILE A 106 3.46 11.73 0.25
CA ILE A 106 2.75 12.69 1.11
C ILE A 106 2.68 12.20 2.55
N SER A 107 2.43 10.91 2.79
CA SER A 107 2.45 10.36 4.16
C SER A 107 3.85 10.36 4.78
N ARG A 108 4.93 10.17 4.00
CA ARG A 108 6.31 10.29 4.50
C ARG A 108 6.63 11.73 4.88
N HIS A 109 6.27 12.71 4.03
CA HIS A 109 6.41 14.12 4.33
C HIS A 109 5.64 14.49 5.60
N GLY A 110 4.41 14.02 5.74
CA GLY A 110 3.60 14.21 6.94
C GLY A 110 4.22 13.59 8.20
N ASN A 111 4.73 12.36 8.13
CA ASN A 111 5.45 11.72 9.24
C ASN A 111 6.67 12.52 9.68
N LEU A 112 7.50 12.97 8.72
CA LEU A 112 8.68 13.79 8.99
C LEU A 112 8.30 15.13 9.62
N TYR A 113 7.25 15.78 9.10
CA TYR A 113 6.76 17.05 9.61
C TYR A 113 6.23 16.93 11.04
N ILE A 114 5.44 15.89 11.35
CA ILE A 114 5.03 15.60 12.73
C ILE A 114 6.27 15.39 13.62
N GLN A 115 7.28 14.68 13.11
CA GLN A 115 8.47 14.36 13.88
C GLN A 115 9.34 15.59 14.19
N SER A 116 9.54 16.47 13.22
CA SER A 116 10.37 17.67 13.37
C SER A 116 9.70 18.75 14.21
N THR A 117 8.37 18.89 14.10
CA THR A 117 7.60 19.91 14.85
C THR A 117 7.25 19.50 16.27
N GLN A 118 7.25 18.19 16.57
CA GLN A 118 7.00 17.65 17.91
C GLN A 118 5.74 18.22 18.59
N PRO A 119 4.53 18.14 17.98
CA PRO A 119 3.32 18.75 18.53
C PRO A 119 2.94 18.21 19.93
N TRP A 120 3.35 16.98 20.27
CA TRP A 120 3.15 16.40 21.61
C TRP A 120 4.01 17.02 22.71
N VAL A 121 5.08 17.73 22.32
CA VAL A 121 5.89 18.56 23.22
C VAL A 121 5.32 19.97 23.27
N LEU A 122 5.08 20.58 22.10
CA LEU A 122 4.54 21.94 21.99
C LEU A 122 3.23 22.14 22.76
N ILE A 123 2.34 21.14 22.74
CA ILE A 123 1.06 21.21 23.46
C ILE A 123 1.20 21.37 24.98
N LYS A 124 2.37 21.06 25.55
CA LYS A 124 2.68 21.19 26.98
C LYS A 124 3.37 22.52 27.31
N GLY A 125 3.64 23.35 26.31
CA GLY A 125 4.37 24.61 26.44
C GLY A 125 3.48 25.82 26.72
N SER A 126 3.95 26.98 26.30
CA SER A 126 3.25 28.26 26.40
C SER A 126 1.99 28.29 25.54
N GLU A 127 1.17 29.34 25.68
CA GLU A 127 -0.01 29.49 24.81
C GLU A 127 0.37 29.61 23.32
N ASN A 128 1.50 30.24 23.00
CA ASN A 128 2.00 30.28 21.63
C ASN A 128 2.42 28.89 21.12
N ASP A 129 3.06 28.08 21.97
CA ASP A 129 3.41 26.70 21.61
C ASP A 129 2.17 25.84 21.38
N ARG A 130 1.12 26.03 22.20
CA ARG A 130 -0.18 25.34 22.01
C ARG A 130 -0.86 25.76 20.71
N LYS A 131 -0.83 27.04 20.34
CA LYS A 131 -1.32 27.52 19.03
C LYS A 131 -0.52 26.90 17.89
N ARG A 132 0.80 26.81 18.03
CA ARG A 132 1.68 26.16 17.05
C ARG A 132 1.33 24.67 16.89
N ALA A 133 1.15 23.94 18.00
CA ALA A 133 0.71 22.55 17.99
C ALA A 133 -0.64 22.40 17.27
N GLY A 134 -1.55 23.35 17.49
CA GLY A 134 -2.84 23.41 16.79
C GLY A 134 -2.68 23.52 15.28
N THR A 135 -1.87 24.47 14.79
CA THR A 135 -1.56 24.59 13.36
C THR A 135 -1.03 23.28 12.78
N VAL A 136 -0.01 22.69 13.41
CA VAL A 136 0.62 21.44 12.96
C VAL A 136 -0.41 20.32 12.85
N ILE A 137 -1.23 20.13 13.89
CA ILE A 137 -2.22 19.06 13.97
C ILE A 137 -3.35 19.28 12.95
N GLY A 138 -3.80 20.52 12.77
CA GLY A 138 -4.79 20.89 11.75
C GLY A 138 -4.31 20.61 10.32
N ILE A 139 -3.04 20.91 10.03
CA ILE A 139 -2.43 20.62 8.71
C ILE A 139 -2.42 19.11 8.46
N VAL A 140 -1.91 18.31 9.39
CA VAL A 140 -1.76 16.86 9.16
C VAL A 140 -3.11 16.13 9.13
N ALA A 141 -4.13 16.65 9.81
CA ALA A 141 -5.51 16.17 9.66
C ALA A 141 -6.06 16.46 8.26
N ASN A 142 -5.78 17.64 7.70
CA ASN A 142 -6.16 17.97 6.32
C ASN A 142 -5.41 17.12 5.28
N LEU A 143 -4.11 16.88 5.48
CA LEU A 143 -3.33 15.99 4.63
C LEU A 143 -3.83 14.54 4.69
N THR A 144 -4.28 14.07 5.86
CA THR A 144 -4.92 12.77 6.01
C THR A 144 -6.14 12.65 5.10
N TYR A 145 -6.96 13.69 5.03
CA TYR A 145 -8.13 13.71 4.14
C TYR A 145 -7.75 13.75 2.65
N LEU A 146 -6.76 14.57 2.29
CA LEU A 146 -6.23 14.62 0.92
C LEU A 146 -5.72 13.24 0.46
N ILE A 147 -4.95 12.56 1.31
CA ILE A 147 -4.50 11.19 1.05
C ILE A 147 -5.69 10.27 0.82
N ALA A 148 -6.76 10.37 1.62
CA ALA A 148 -7.95 9.54 1.43
C ALA A 148 -8.55 9.73 0.03
N VAL A 149 -8.63 10.96 -0.48
CA VAL A 149 -9.10 11.27 -1.83
C VAL A 149 -8.18 10.65 -2.89
N MET A 150 -6.87 10.85 -2.79
CA MET A 150 -5.89 10.31 -3.74
C MET A 150 -5.81 8.77 -3.71
N LEU A 151 -6.09 8.17 -2.56
CA LEU A 151 -5.99 6.73 -2.34
C LEU A 151 -7.21 5.97 -2.89
N TYR A 152 -8.34 6.64 -3.11
CA TYR A 152 -9.58 6.04 -3.60
C TYR A 152 -9.43 5.13 -4.83
N PRO A 153 -8.72 5.52 -5.92
CA PRO A 153 -8.53 4.62 -7.07
C PRO A 153 -7.72 3.35 -6.75
N TYR A 154 -6.91 3.37 -5.69
CA TYR A 154 -6.03 2.26 -5.30
C TYR A 154 -6.66 1.34 -4.26
N MET A 155 -7.13 1.91 -3.14
CA MET A 155 -7.70 1.22 -2.00
C MET A 155 -9.02 1.89 -1.58
N PRO A 156 -10.13 1.64 -2.29
CA PRO A 156 -11.40 2.34 -2.09
C PRO A 156 -12.01 2.14 -0.69
N SER A 157 -11.85 0.96 -0.09
CA SER A 157 -12.40 0.64 1.23
C SER A 157 -11.60 1.32 2.34
N ILE A 158 -10.27 1.29 2.26
CA ILE A 158 -9.38 2.02 3.18
C ILE A 158 -9.57 3.53 3.03
N SER A 159 -9.67 4.02 1.80
CA SER A 159 -10.00 5.41 1.50
C SER A 159 -11.30 5.85 2.18
N ALA A 160 -12.36 5.03 2.12
CA ALA A 160 -13.61 5.29 2.83
C ALA A 160 -13.43 5.32 4.35
N LYS A 161 -12.73 4.33 4.94
CA LYS A 161 -12.42 4.31 6.38
C LYS A 161 -11.67 5.57 6.85
N ILE A 162 -10.69 6.04 6.08
CA ILE A 162 -9.98 7.28 6.42
C ILE A 162 -10.93 8.48 6.40
N ARG A 163 -11.78 8.60 5.38
CA ARG A 163 -12.78 9.67 5.29
C ARG A 163 -13.78 9.65 6.47
N GLU A 164 -14.20 8.46 6.90
CA GLU A 164 -15.02 8.27 8.09
C GLU A 164 -14.29 8.72 9.36
N HIS A 165 -13.02 8.33 9.55
CA HIS A 165 -12.20 8.80 10.67
C HIS A 165 -12.00 10.32 10.65
N CYS A 166 -11.92 10.94 9.48
CA CYS A 166 -11.89 12.40 9.34
C CYS A 166 -13.24 13.08 9.61
N GLY A 167 -14.33 12.34 9.83
CA GLY A 167 -15.67 12.91 9.99
C GLY A 167 -16.19 13.58 8.72
N HIS A 168 -15.67 13.21 7.54
CA HIS A 168 -16.08 13.77 6.25
C HIS A 168 -16.24 12.65 5.21
N PRO A 169 -17.32 11.83 5.26
CA PRO A 169 -17.40 10.59 4.47
C PRO A 169 -17.45 10.77 2.94
N ALA A 170 -17.92 11.93 2.47
CA ALA A 170 -18.15 12.20 1.05
C ALA A 170 -16.84 12.31 0.28
N LEU A 171 -16.64 11.52 -0.79
CA LEU A 171 -15.44 11.65 -1.62
C LEU A 171 -15.42 13.03 -2.31
N ALA A 172 -14.44 13.87 -1.94
CA ALA A 172 -14.25 15.17 -2.58
C ALA A 172 -13.54 15.01 -3.93
N LEU A 173 -13.67 16.02 -4.79
CA LEU A 173 -12.86 16.12 -6.00
C LEU A 173 -11.40 16.36 -5.63
N LEU A 174 -10.49 15.81 -6.43
CA LEU A 174 -9.06 16.05 -6.27
C LEU A 174 -8.78 17.53 -6.58
N PRO A 175 -8.17 18.29 -5.65
CA PRO A 175 -7.85 19.69 -5.88
C PRO A 175 -6.52 19.80 -6.65
N ASN A 176 -6.27 20.94 -7.28
CA ASN A 176 -4.99 21.21 -7.96
C ASN A 176 -3.87 21.58 -6.97
N THR A 177 -4.23 22.03 -5.77
CA THR A 177 -3.31 22.39 -4.69
C THR A 177 -3.86 21.88 -3.36
N PRO A 178 -3.03 21.68 -2.32
CA PRO A 178 -3.54 21.34 -1.00
C PRO A 178 -4.52 22.40 -0.50
N ILE A 179 -5.70 21.97 -0.06
CA ILE A 179 -6.74 22.82 0.52
C ILE A 179 -7.13 22.34 1.91
N ALA A 180 -7.76 23.22 2.68
CA ALA A 180 -8.35 22.87 3.97
C ALA A 180 -9.73 22.24 3.76
N PHE A 181 -9.78 20.93 3.54
CA PHE A 181 -11.03 20.15 3.54
C PHE A 181 -11.73 20.18 4.90
N LEU A 182 -10.95 20.04 5.96
CA LEU A 182 -11.39 20.10 7.35
C LEU A 182 -11.08 21.50 7.88
N LYS A 183 -12.08 22.38 7.86
CA LYS A 183 -11.97 23.76 8.33
C LYS A 183 -11.88 23.82 9.86
N PRO A 184 -11.35 24.91 10.45
CA PRO A 184 -11.44 25.12 11.90
C PRO A 184 -12.88 24.94 12.41
N GLY A 185 -13.02 24.28 13.55
CA GLY A 185 -14.33 23.89 14.12
C GLY A 185 -14.89 22.56 13.59
N HIS A 186 -14.31 21.97 12.54
CA HIS A 186 -14.72 20.66 12.03
C HIS A 186 -14.45 19.56 13.06
N LYS A 187 -15.43 18.68 13.31
CA LYS A 187 -15.31 17.54 14.23
C LYS A 187 -14.98 16.26 13.45
N ILE A 188 -13.87 15.60 13.82
CA ILE A 188 -13.50 14.31 13.24
C ILE A 188 -14.29 13.15 13.86
N GLY A 189 -14.26 12.00 13.18
CA GLY A 189 -14.77 10.73 13.69
C GLY A 189 -13.81 10.08 14.70
N GLU A 190 -14.05 8.81 14.99
CA GLU A 190 -13.21 8.02 15.91
C GLU A 190 -11.99 7.45 15.16
N PRO A 191 -10.75 7.82 15.53
CA PRO A 191 -9.55 7.27 14.89
C PRO A 191 -9.35 5.79 15.28
N LYS A 192 -9.17 4.91 14.29
CA LYS A 192 -8.84 3.49 14.49
C LYS A 192 -7.62 3.07 13.66
N PRO A 193 -6.83 2.08 14.12
CA PRO A 193 -5.76 1.49 13.31
C PRO A 193 -6.30 0.98 11.96
N LEU A 194 -5.63 1.34 10.87
CA LEU A 194 -6.06 1.00 9.50
C LEU A 194 -5.52 -0.35 9.03
N PHE A 195 -4.32 -0.72 9.49
CA PHE A 195 -3.59 -1.88 9.01
C PHE A 195 -3.15 -2.74 10.19
N VAL A 196 -3.09 -4.04 9.95
CA VAL A 196 -2.55 -5.04 10.88
C VAL A 196 -1.21 -5.51 10.33
N LYS A 197 -0.27 -5.78 11.22
CA LYS A 197 1.04 -6.31 10.85
C LYS A 197 0.89 -7.70 10.21
N MET A 198 1.56 -7.90 9.09
CA MET A 198 1.70 -9.21 8.46
C MET A 198 2.82 -9.97 9.18
N GLU A 199 2.44 -10.96 9.97
CA GLU A 199 3.38 -11.80 10.72
C GLU A 199 4.04 -12.85 9.81
N LYS A 200 5.34 -13.10 10.04
CA LYS A 200 6.12 -14.04 9.23
C LYS A 200 5.49 -15.44 9.23
N SER A 201 4.96 -15.90 10.36
CA SER A 201 4.31 -17.22 10.46
C SER A 201 3.12 -17.35 9.51
N ALA A 202 2.24 -16.34 9.44
CA ALA A 202 1.10 -16.35 8.52
C ALA A 202 1.56 -16.38 7.06
N ILE A 203 2.63 -15.65 6.74
CA ILE A 203 3.24 -15.65 5.40
C ILE A 203 3.82 -17.01 5.03
N ASP A 204 4.52 -17.65 5.97
CA ASP A 204 5.10 -18.97 5.76
C ASP A 204 4.01 -20.04 5.55
N ASP A 205 2.85 -19.89 6.19
CA ASP A 205 1.69 -20.77 5.97
C ASP A 205 1.07 -20.55 4.59
N PHE A 206 0.88 -19.30 4.15
CA PHE A 206 0.40 -19.03 2.78
C PHE A 206 1.33 -19.57 1.69
N LYS A 207 2.64 -19.54 1.92
CA LYS A 207 3.61 -20.13 0.98
C LYS A 207 3.40 -21.64 0.83
N LYS A 208 3.13 -22.36 1.93
CA LYS A 208 2.90 -23.81 1.89
C LYS A 208 1.62 -24.14 1.13
N ASP A 209 0.55 -23.39 1.36
CA ASP A 209 -0.76 -23.65 0.73
C ASP A 209 -0.77 -23.41 -0.78
N LEU A 210 0.17 -22.59 -1.29
CA LEU A 210 0.31 -22.29 -2.72
C LEU A 210 1.30 -23.21 -3.44
N VAL A 211 2.10 -24.00 -2.72
CA VAL A 211 2.82 -25.11 -3.33
C VAL A 211 1.78 -26.17 -3.64
N VAL A 212 1.30 -26.21 -4.89
CA VAL A 212 0.58 -27.37 -5.40
C VAL A 212 1.52 -28.56 -5.20
N PRO A 213 1.17 -29.57 -4.40
CA PRO A 213 1.97 -30.78 -4.36
C PRO A 213 1.97 -31.31 -5.78
N VAL A 214 3.13 -31.26 -6.42
CA VAL A 214 3.35 -32.00 -7.65
C VAL A 214 3.00 -33.43 -7.31
N ASN A 215 1.88 -33.93 -7.82
CA ASN A 215 1.50 -35.31 -7.59
C ASN A 215 2.50 -36.15 -8.38
N THR A 216 3.54 -36.61 -7.67
CA THR A 216 4.64 -37.39 -8.22
C THR A 216 4.11 -38.64 -8.92
N GLU A 217 2.97 -39.17 -8.47
CA GLU A 217 2.28 -40.30 -9.07
C GLU A 217 1.68 -39.94 -10.44
N LEU A 218 1.09 -38.75 -10.59
CA LEU A 218 0.60 -38.24 -11.89
C LEU A 218 1.75 -37.99 -12.87
N LEU A 219 2.86 -37.41 -12.41
CA LEU A 219 4.06 -37.23 -13.24
C LEU A 219 4.67 -38.56 -13.66
N ASN A 220 4.78 -39.52 -12.74
CA ASN A 220 5.30 -40.86 -13.04
C ASN A 220 4.37 -41.60 -14.01
N ASN A 221 3.05 -41.47 -13.85
CA ASN A 221 2.08 -42.07 -14.76
C ASN A 221 2.09 -41.43 -16.15
N LEU A 222 2.26 -40.10 -16.25
CA LEU A 222 2.45 -39.39 -17.52
C LEU A 222 3.77 -39.78 -18.19
N GLY A 223 4.86 -39.88 -17.44
CA GLY A 223 6.15 -40.35 -17.94
C GLY A 223 6.06 -41.78 -18.48
N ASN A 224 5.43 -42.69 -17.73
CA ASN A 224 5.19 -44.07 -18.16
C ASN A 224 4.29 -44.16 -19.40
N PHE A 225 3.29 -43.27 -19.53
CA PHE A 225 2.41 -43.21 -20.69
C PHE A 225 3.15 -42.73 -21.95
N VAL A 226 3.93 -41.66 -21.84
CA VAL A 226 4.74 -41.13 -22.95
C VAL A 226 5.77 -42.16 -23.40
N ASN A 227 6.42 -42.85 -22.47
CA ASN A 227 7.43 -43.86 -22.80
C ASN A 227 6.79 -45.09 -23.49
N ARG A 228 5.60 -45.52 -23.06
CA ARG A 228 4.83 -46.57 -23.75
C ARG A 228 4.37 -46.13 -25.14
N ALA A 229 3.97 -44.87 -25.32
CA ALA A 229 3.59 -44.33 -26.62
C ALA A 229 4.79 -44.28 -27.59
N LEU A 230 5.98 -43.90 -27.10
CA LEU A 230 7.22 -43.90 -27.89
C LEU A 230 7.65 -45.32 -28.29
N ILE A 231 7.59 -46.29 -27.37
CA ILE A 231 7.87 -47.71 -27.66
C ILE A 231 6.84 -48.30 -28.63
N PHE A 232 5.58 -47.88 -28.53
CA PHE A 232 4.54 -48.30 -29.48
C PHE A 232 4.83 -47.72 -30.87
N LEU A 233 5.10 -46.42 -30.97
CA LEU A 233 5.40 -45.77 -32.25
C LEU A 233 6.67 -46.32 -32.91
N SER A 234 7.73 -46.64 -32.15
CA SER A 234 8.95 -47.22 -32.71
C SER A 234 8.75 -48.62 -33.30
N LYS A 235 7.79 -49.40 -32.78
CA LYS A 235 7.45 -50.73 -33.31
C LYS A 235 6.62 -50.70 -34.60
N TYR A 236 5.93 -49.59 -34.88
CA TYR A 236 5.08 -49.45 -36.07
C TYR A 236 5.71 -48.60 -37.17
N PHE A 237 6.77 -47.85 -36.85
CA PHE A 237 7.51 -47.01 -37.78
C PHE A 237 9.00 -47.40 -37.77
N ASP A 238 9.33 -48.63 -38.18
CA ASP A 238 10.71 -48.99 -38.48
C ASP A 238 11.18 -48.18 -39.71
N GLY A 239 12.07 -47.19 -39.47
CA GLY A 239 12.89 -46.57 -40.51
C GLY A 239 12.83 -45.04 -40.67
N VAL A 240 12.06 -44.27 -39.89
CA VAL A 240 11.96 -42.79 -40.08
C VAL A 240 11.93 -41.98 -38.78
N VAL A 241 12.72 -42.33 -37.76
CA VAL A 241 12.97 -41.43 -36.63
C VAL A 241 14.48 -41.20 -36.51
N PRO A 242 15.00 -39.97 -36.68
CA PRO A 242 16.41 -39.68 -36.46
C PRO A 242 16.74 -39.87 -34.97
N ASP A 243 17.92 -40.45 -34.69
CA ASP A 243 18.46 -40.58 -33.33
C ASP A 243 18.45 -39.22 -32.61
N MET A 244 17.45 -39.01 -31.73
CA MET A 244 17.54 -37.98 -30.71
C MET A 244 18.23 -38.60 -29.49
N HIS A 245 19.52 -38.33 -29.36
CA HIS A 245 20.24 -38.53 -28.11
C HIS A 245 19.60 -37.68 -27.01
N LEU A 246 18.76 -38.32 -26.19
CA LEU A 246 18.36 -37.78 -24.89
C LEU A 246 19.50 -38.10 -23.91
N GLU A 247 20.40 -37.13 -23.70
CA GLU A 247 21.29 -37.16 -22.54
C GLU A 247 20.45 -36.96 -21.28
N GLU A 248 20.19 -38.05 -20.56
CA GLU A 248 19.89 -38.00 -19.14
C GLU A 248 21.15 -37.56 -18.39
N GLN A 249 21.06 -36.46 -17.64
CA GLN A 249 21.63 -36.44 -16.28
C GLN A 249 21.07 -35.31 -15.42
N ASP A 250 19.96 -35.64 -14.76
CA ASP A 250 19.81 -35.41 -13.32
C ASP A 250 21.06 -35.89 -12.57
N LYS A 251 21.76 -34.99 -11.87
CA LYS A 251 22.53 -35.26 -10.64
C LYS A 251 23.09 -33.98 -10.04
N ALA A 252 22.36 -33.38 -9.10
CA ALA A 252 22.90 -32.76 -7.89
C ALA A 252 21.74 -32.39 -6.95
N LEU A 253 21.49 -33.31 -6.02
CA LEU A 253 20.77 -33.07 -4.77
C LEU A 253 21.75 -32.47 -3.75
#